data_AF-A0A7C3Z4Y8-F1
#
_entry.id   AF-A0A7C3Z4Y8-F1
#
_cell.length_a   1.000
_cell.length_b   1.000
_cell.length_c   1.000
_cell.angle_alpha   90.00
_cell.angle_beta   90.00
_cell.angle_gamma   90.00
#
_symmetry.space_group_name_H-M   'P 1'
#
loop_
_entity.id
_entity.type
_entity.pdbx_description
1 polymer ?
#
loop_
_entity_poly.entity_id
_entity_poly.type
_entity_poly.pdbx_seq_one_letter_code
_entity_poly.pdbx_strand_id
1 'polypeptide(L)'
;MADTSPLIATFERKIHEFAEKCEFRSFWLGVVLSSKMEEGLSGEECLALKQKIKRSLGMRLEEEWKKEGIRAVHDDPDVLFTLDFHSRRLKVKVKPLLIYGRYRKFSREIPQSKWPCRKCGGRGCDYCGRKGAMYTETVENFLAAPLLKATGGKVTKMHAVGREDIDARMLGSGRPFIIEVVDPLKRSIDLEKIAASANRAAKGKAEYRELSFASQKDLDKILAAQPDKTYLLKVECEKEVAPSILRKIISLKGKTITQKTPVRVLHRRANLTRKRKIKRIDAKMISKNSFELKLTVESGTYVKELVTGDGGRTTPNISQILGCSCKPSQLDVLDVAFELH
;
A
#
# COMPACT_ATOMS: atom_id res chain seq x y z
N MET A 1 7.21 -48.98 -7.70
CA MET A 1 7.20 -47.50 -7.78
C MET A 1 6.80 -47.10 -9.18
N ALA A 2 5.73 -46.31 -9.36
CA ALA A 2 5.34 -45.83 -10.70
C ALA A 2 6.50 -45.02 -11.33
N ASP A 3 6.77 -45.24 -12.62
CA ASP A 3 7.79 -44.45 -13.33
C ASP A 3 7.34 -42.99 -13.39
N THR A 4 8.03 -42.15 -12.61
CA THR A 4 7.73 -40.72 -12.49
C THR A 4 8.41 -39.89 -13.58
N SER A 5 9.30 -40.50 -14.37
CA SER A 5 10.14 -39.83 -15.37
C SER A 5 9.32 -39.11 -16.45
N PRO A 6 8.24 -39.68 -17.03
CA PRO A 6 7.44 -38.98 -18.04
C PRO A 6 6.73 -37.74 -17.51
N LEU A 7 6.29 -37.78 -16.24
CA LEU A 7 5.60 -36.66 -15.62
C LEU A 7 6.58 -35.55 -15.21
N ILE A 8 7.79 -35.91 -14.75
CA ILE A 8 8.87 -34.96 -14.50
C ILE A 8 9.26 -34.23 -15.79
N ALA A 9 9.45 -34.93 -16.90
CA ALA A 9 9.71 -34.32 -18.20
C ALA A 9 8.59 -33.36 -18.63
N THR A 10 7.33 -33.70 -18.33
CA THR A 10 6.19 -32.81 -18.58
C THR A 10 6.25 -31.54 -17.72
N PHE A 11 6.67 -31.63 -16.46
CA PHE A 11 6.85 -30.45 -15.61
C PHE A 11 8.00 -29.58 -16.08
N GLU A 12 9.14 -30.19 -16.43
CA GLU A 12 10.33 -29.52 -16.95
C GLU A 12 9.99 -28.71 -18.21
N ARG A 13 9.29 -29.31 -19.19
CA ARG A 13 8.80 -28.57 -20.37
C ARG A 13 7.93 -27.37 -20.00
N LYS A 14 6.98 -27.52 -19.06
CA LYS A 14 6.12 -26.42 -18.61
C LYS A 14 6.91 -25.31 -17.89
N ILE A 15 7.98 -25.67 -17.19
CA ILE A 15 8.90 -24.71 -16.57
C ILE A 15 9.60 -23.90 -17.67
N HIS A 16 10.12 -24.54 -18.72
CA HIS A 16 10.72 -23.83 -19.86
C HIS A 16 9.72 -22.91 -20.58
N GLU A 17 8.52 -23.41 -20.89
CA GLU A 17 7.45 -22.60 -21.52
C GLU A 17 7.06 -21.36 -20.68
N PHE A 18 7.19 -21.43 -19.36
CA PHE A 18 7.00 -20.29 -18.47
C PHE A 18 8.24 -19.37 -18.49
N ALA A 19 9.44 -19.94 -18.45
CA ALA A 19 10.68 -19.20 -18.38
C ALA A 19 10.94 -18.33 -19.62
N GLU A 20 10.47 -18.74 -20.80
CA GLU A 20 10.48 -17.94 -22.03
C GLU A 20 9.67 -16.63 -21.92
N LYS A 21 8.70 -16.58 -21.01
CA LYS A 21 7.71 -15.49 -20.90
C LYS A 21 7.92 -14.58 -19.69
N CYS A 22 8.76 -14.98 -18.75
CA CYS A 22 8.91 -14.31 -17.47
C CYS A 22 10.39 -14.07 -17.15
N GLU A 23 10.71 -12.84 -16.77
CA GLU A 23 12.01 -12.45 -16.26
C GLU A 23 12.12 -12.80 -14.77
N PHE A 24 13.14 -13.56 -14.40
CA PHE A 24 13.51 -13.88 -13.01
C PHE A 24 15.00 -14.19 -12.91
N ARG A 25 15.59 -13.99 -11.72
CA ARG A 25 17.01 -14.30 -11.46
C ARG A 25 17.19 -15.43 -10.46
N SER A 26 16.12 -15.84 -9.80
CA SER A 26 16.16 -16.97 -8.88
C SER A 26 14.88 -17.80 -8.95
N PHE A 27 15.03 -19.10 -8.75
CA PHE A 27 13.90 -20.01 -8.69
C PHE A 27 14.05 -21.02 -7.56
N TRP A 28 12.94 -21.66 -7.21
CA TRP A 28 12.95 -22.84 -6.36
C TRP A 28 11.93 -23.87 -6.80
N LEU A 29 12.15 -25.12 -6.38
CA LEU A 29 11.26 -26.25 -6.65
C LEU A 29 10.54 -26.68 -5.37
N GLY A 30 9.20 -26.69 -5.42
CA GLY A 30 8.33 -27.37 -4.47
C GLY A 30 7.83 -28.69 -5.05
N VAL A 31 7.53 -29.67 -4.20
CA VAL A 31 6.97 -30.97 -4.64
C VAL A 31 5.81 -31.35 -3.75
N VAL A 32 4.66 -31.62 -4.36
CA VAL A 32 3.49 -32.24 -3.71
C VAL A 32 3.35 -33.63 -4.30
N LEU A 33 3.49 -34.67 -3.47
CA LEU A 33 3.34 -36.05 -3.92
C LEU A 33 1.86 -36.38 -4.09
N SER A 34 1.56 -37.38 -4.92
CA SER A 34 0.20 -37.96 -4.98
C SER A 34 0.04 -39.04 -3.92
N SER A 35 -1.19 -39.35 -3.52
CA SER A 35 -1.46 -40.41 -2.53
C SER A 35 -0.86 -41.77 -2.95
N LYS A 36 -0.84 -42.08 -4.26
CA LYS A 36 -0.21 -43.30 -4.81
C LYS A 36 1.32 -43.32 -4.66
N MET A 37 1.95 -42.16 -4.56
CA MET A 37 3.41 -42.05 -4.38
C MET A 37 3.79 -42.10 -2.90
N GLU A 38 2.87 -41.75 -2.01
CA GLU A 38 3.05 -41.81 -0.56
C GLU A 38 2.65 -43.19 0.00
N GLU A 39 1.92 -44.00 -0.78
CA GLU A 39 1.47 -45.34 -0.40
C GLU A 39 2.65 -46.24 0.00
N GLY A 40 2.61 -46.74 1.23
CA GLY A 40 3.65 -47.60 1.79
C GLY A 40 4.94 -46.89 2.21
N LEU A 41 4.99 -45.56 2.14
CA LEU A 41 6.13 -44.76 2.61
C LEU A 41 5.83 -44.09 3.96
N SER A 42 6.83 -44.10 4.84
CA SER A 42 6.86 -43.26 6.04
C SER A 42 6.98 -41.76 5.68
N GLY A 43 6.78 -40.90 6.67
CA GLY A 43 6.95 -39.44 6.50
C GLY A 43 8.37 -39.05 6.08
N GLU A 44 9.39 -39.73 6.63
CA GLU A 44 10.80 -39.52 6.27
C GLU A 44 11.09 -39.95 4.83
N GLU A 45 10.57 -41.10 4.41
CA GLU A 45 10.72 -41.58 3.03
C GLU A 45 10.01 -40.67 2.02
N CYS A 46 8.83 -40.15 2.36
CA CYS A 46 8.14 -39.13 1.56
C CYS A 46 8.98 -37.86 1.42
N LEU A 47 9.63 -37.41 2.49
CA LEU A 47 10.51 -36.24 2.46
C LEU A 47 11.75 -36.50 1.60
N ALA A 48 12.38 -37.66 1.75
CA ALA A 48 13.52 -38.07 0.94
C ALA A 48 13.16 -38.15 -0.56
N LEU A 49 11.97 -38.66 -0.89
CA LEU A 49 11.48 -38.68 -2.26
C LEU A 49 11.29 -37.27 -2.83
N LYS A 50 10.67 -36.36 -2.06
CA LYS A 50 10.53 -34.93 -2.43
C LYS A 50 11.90 -34.30 -2.69
N GLN A 51 12.88 -34.54 -1.82
CA GLN A 51 14.24 -34.02 -1.98
C GLN A 51 14.95 -34.59 -3.21
N LYS A 52 14.83 -35.89 -3.47
CA LYS A 52 15.39 -36.54 -4.65
C LYS A 52 14.86 -35.92 -5.96
N ILE A 53 13.55 -35.71 -6.05
CA ILE A 53 12.91 -35.07 -7.20
C ILE A 53 13.41 -33.63 -7.36
N LYS A 54 13.38 -32.83 -6.29
CA LYS A 54 13.87 -31.43 -6.31
C LYS A 54 15.32 -31.34 -6.76
N ARG A 55 16.20 -32.19 -6.23
CA ARG A 55 17.63 -32.19 -6.56
C ARG A 55 17.86 -32.59 -8.01
N SER A 56 17.23 -33.66 -8.47
CA SER A 56 17.42 -34.16 -9.85
C SER A 56 17.03 -33.13 -10.91
N LEU A 57 15.85 -32.52 -10.78
CA LEU A 57 15.39 -31.50 -11.72
C LEU A 57 16.10 -30.15 -11.50
N GLY A 58 16.30 -29.76 -10.24
CA GLY A 58 16.93 -28.49 -9.88
C GLY A 58 18.35 -28.37 -10.42
N MET A 59 19.16 -29.45 -10.33
CA MET A 59 20.52 -29.46 -10.87
C MET A 59 20.54 -29.29 -12.40
N ARG A 60 19.59 -29.86 -13.13
CA ARG A 60 19.50 -29.69 -14.59
C ARG A 60 19.17 -28.24 -14.95
N LEU A 61 18.10 -27.71 -14.36
CA LEU A 61 17.66 -26.33 -14.60
C LEU A 61 18.73 -25.30 -14.21
N GLU A 62 19.45 -25.53 -13.10
CA GLU A 62 20.52 -24.63 -12.65
C GLU A 62 21.74 -24.66 -13.57
N GLU A 63 22.14 -25.83 -14.09
CA GLU A 63 23.25 -25.91 -15.05
C GLU A 63 22.88 -25.30 -16.41
N GLU A 64 21.63 -25.51 -16.86
CA GLU A 64 21.11 -24.90 -18.09
C GLU A 64 21.07 -23.38 -18.01
N TRP A 65 20.50 -22.82 -16.93
CA TRP A 65 20.32 -21.37 -16.78
C TRP A 65 21.51 -20.61 -16.17
N LYS A 66 22.63 -21.31 -16.02
CA LYS A 66 23.88 -20.77 -15.46
C LYS A 66 24.41 -19.59 -16.26
N LYS A 67 24.26 -19.63 -17.60
CA LYS A 67 24.74 -18.57 -18.51
C LYS A 67 23.87 -17.31 -18.44
N GLU A 68 22.59 -17.48 -18.15
CA GLU A 68 21.60 -16.43 -17.91
C GLU A 68 21.72 -15.84 -16.49
N GLY A 69 22.56 -16.45 -15.64
CA GLY A 69 22.80 -16.01 -14.27
C GLY A 69 21.65 -16.32 -13.30
N ILE A 70 20.75 -17.23 -13.67
CA ILE A 70 19.62 -17.66 -12.84
C ILE A 70 20.11 -18.73 -11.86
N ARG A 71 19.71 -18.62 -10.59
CA ARG A 71 20.20 -19.52 -9.53
C ARG A 71 19.06 -20.20 -8.77
N ALA A 72 19.31 -21.40 -8.26
CA ALA A 72 18.38 -22.04 -7.34
C ALA A 72 18.51 -21.40 -5.94
N VAL A 73 17.43 -20.79 -5.43
CA VAL A 73 17.42 -20.11 -4.12
C VAL A 73 16.19 -20.57 -3.34
N HIS A 74 16.40 -21.25 -2.22
CA HIS A 74 15.31 -21.73 -1.38
C HIS A 74 14.51 -20.57 -0.75
N ASP A 75 15.23 -19.61 -0.18
CA ASP A 75 14.63 -18.52 0.59
C ASP A 75 14.28 -17.34 -0.33
N ASP A 76 12.98 -17.04 -0.43
CA ASP A 76 12.43 -15.88 -1.14
C ASP A 76 12.81 -15.77 -2.65
N PRO A 77 12.67 -16.87 -3.44
CA PRO A 77 12.97 -16.87 -4.87
C PRO A 77 12.05 -15.95 -5.66
N ASP A 78 12.52 -15.47 -6.82
CA ASP A 78 11.66 -14.74 -7.76
C ASP A 78 10.51 -15.61 -8.28
N VAL A 79 10.75 -16.92 -8.49
CA VAL A 79 9.72 -17.87 -8.95
C VAL A 79 9.79 -19.19 -8.16
N LEU A 80 8.66 -19.60 -7.58
CA LEU A 80 8.50 -20.94 -7.00
C LEU A 80 7.69 -21.83 -7.95
N PHE A 81 8.34 -22.86 -8.47
CA PHE A 81 7.73 -23.91 -9.28
C PHE A 81 7.34 -25.08 -8.38
N THR A 82 6.05 -25.33 -8.19
CA THR A 82 5.56 -26.49 -7.44
C THR A 82 5.08 -27.57 -8.39
N LEU A 83 5.81 -28.69 -8.39
CA LEU A 83 5.45 -29.92 -9.10
C LEU A 83 4.38 -30.64 -8.27
N ASP A 84 3.13 -30.48 -8.67
CA ASP A 84 2.00 -31.07 -7.97
C ASP A 84 1.60 -32.38 -8.65
N PHE A 85 2.12 -33.49 -8.13
CA PHE A 85 1.87 -34.84 -8.65
C PHE A 85 0.43 -35.33 -8.36
N HIS A 86 -0.22 -34.78 -7.34
CA HIS A 86 -1.61 -35.08 -7.03
C HIS A 86 -2.55 -34.56 -8.13
N SER A 87 -2.43 -33.28 -8.48
CA SER A 87 -3.24 -32.62 -9.52
C SER A 87 -2.64 -32.71 -10.92
N ARG A 88 -1.41 -33.22 -11.05
CA ARG A 88 -0.61 -33.27 -12.29
C ARG A 88 -0.43 -31.90 -12.97
N ARG A 89 -0.33 -30.85 -12.16
CA ARG A 89 -0.21 -29.45 -12.62
C ARG A 89 1.06 -28.80 -12.08
N LEU A 90 1.70 -27.99 -12.91
CA LEU A 90 2.73 -27.09 -12.44
C LEU A 90 2.03 -25.88 -11.82
N LYS A 91 2.22 -25.66 -10.53
CA LYS A 91 1.78 -24.43 -9.87
C LYS A 91 2.96 -23.47 -9.84
N VAL A 92 2.79 -22.28 -10.42
CA VAL A 92 3.83 -21.25 -10.46
C VAL A 92 3.41 -20.11 -9.55
N LYS A 93 4.27 -19.73 -8.62
CA LYS A 93 4.11 -18.53 -7.79
C LYS A 93 5.23 -17.56 -8.13
N VAL A 94 4.87 -16.41 -8.67
CA VAL A 94 5.81 -15.33 -8.99
C VAL A 94 5.86 -14.37 -7.82
N LYS A 95 7.07 -14.03 -7.38
CA LYS A 95 7.29 -13.04 -6.33
C LYS A 95 6.82 -11.66 -6.83
N PRO A 96 5.99 -10.94 -6.07
CA PRO A 96 5.59 -9.60 -6.45
C PRO A 96 6.77 -8.66 -6.64
N LEU A 97 6.63 -7.68 -7.54
CA LEU A 97 7.59 -6.59 -7.67
C LEU A 97 7.15 -5.46 -6.76
N LEU A 98 8.00 -5.04 -5.83
CA LEU A 98 7.72 -3.97 -4.89
C LEU A 98 8.48 -2.72 -5.30
N ILE A 99 7.77 -1.59 -5.39
CA ILE A 99 8.36 -0.30 -5.77
C ILE A 99 7.98 0.72 -4.71
N TYR A 100 8.98 1.26 -4.03
CA TYR A 100 8.84 2.38 -3.12
C TYR A 100 8.67 3.69 -3.91
N GLY A 101 8.03 4.66 -3.28
CA GLY A 101 8.04 6.05 -3.74
C GLY A 101 7.39 6.99 -2.75
N ARG A 102 7.36 8.27 -3.12
CA ARG A 102 6.55 9.29 -2.43
C ARG A 102 5.57 9.90 -3.41
N TYR A 103 4.31 10.05 -2.97
CA TYR A 103 3.31 10.75 -3.76
C TYR A 103 2.88 12.07 -3.12
N ARG A 104 2.66 13.07 -3.95
CA ARG A 104 1.84 14.24 -3.62
C ARG A 104 0.49 14.11 -4.28
N LYS A 105 -0.51 14.72 -3.64
CA LYS A 105 -1.89 14.76 -4.08
C LYS A 105 -2.38 16.19 -3.97
N PHE A 106 -2.65 16.83 -5.10
CA PHE A 106 -3.06 18.23 -5.16
C PHE A 106 -4.58 18.38 -5.26
N SER A 107 -5.27 17.36 -5.79
CA SER A 107 -6.73 17.34 -5.90
C SER A 107 -7.42 17.02 -4.56
N ARG A 108 -8.60 17.62 -4.34
CA ARG A 108 -9.52 17.32 -3.23
C ARG A 108 -10.68 16.39 -3.64
N GLU A 109 -10.57 15.76 -4.81
CA GLU A 109 -11.68 15.01 -5.42
C GLU A 109 -11.34 13.53 -5.66
N ILE A 110 -10.06 13.18 -5.62
CA ILE A 110 -9.60 11.80 -5.86
C ILE A 110 -9.28 11.07 -4.55
N PRO A 111 -9.55 9.76 -4.42
CA PRO A 111 -9.07 8.96 -3.30
C PRO A 111 -7.60 8.54 -3.50
N GLN A 112 -6.97 8.11 -2.40
CA GLN A 112 -5.62 7.51 -2.42
C GLN A 112 -5.61 6.20 -3.20
N SER A 113 -6.42 5.21 -2.79
CA SER A 113 -6.43 3.87 -3.36
C SER A 113 -7.70 3.57 -4.15
N LYS A 114 -7.68 2.46 -4.92
CA LYS A 114 -8.85 1.97 -5.67
C LYS A 114 -10.06 1.78 -4.76
N TRP A 115 -11.22 2.21 -5.25
CA TRP A 115 -12.52 2.01 -4.59
C TRP A 115 -13.41 1.17 -5.51
N PRO A 116 -13.43 -0.18 -5.33
CA PRO A 116 -14.32 -1.04 -6.08
C PRO A 116 -15.78 -0.62 -5.89
N CYS A 117 -16.58 -0.81 -6.93
CA CYS A 117 -18.01 -0.51 -6.88
C CYS A 117 -18.67 -1.30 -5.74
N ARG A 118 -19.36 -0.59 -4.85
CA ARG A 118 -20.03 -1.17 -3.68
C ARG A 118 -21.11 -2.21 -4.00
N LYS A 119 -21.65 -2.23 -5.24
CA LYS A 119 -22.66 -3.19 -5.67
C LYS A 119 -22.08 -4.43 -6.33
N CYS A 120 -21.06 -4.29 -7.18
CA CYS A 120 -20.54 -5.40 -7.99
C CYS A 120 -19.12 -5.85 -7.59
N GLY A 121 -18.50 -5.21 -6.60
CA GLY A 121 -17.19 -5.59 -6.07
C GLY A 121 -16.04 -5.51 -7.07
N GLY A 122 -16.15 -4.68 -8.12
CA GLY A 122 -15.10 -4.58 -9.16
C GLY A 122 -15.51 -5.09 -10.55
N ARG A 123 -16.60 -5.88 -10.66
CA ARG A 123 -16.97 -6.55 -11.94
C ARG A 123 -17.45 -5.63 -13.06
N GLY A 124 -17.93 -4.43 -12.74
CA GLY A 124 -18.72 -3.60 -13.65
C GLY A 124 -20.21 -3.94 -13.56
N CYS A 125 -21.05 -2.92 -13.43
CA CYS A 125 -22.51 -3.01 -13.46
C CYS A 125 -23.11 -1.64 -13.80
N ASP A 126 -24.41 -1.60 -14.11
CA ASP A 126 -25.10 -0.36 -14.50
C ASP A 126 -24.96 0.74 -13.44
N TYR A 127 -24.96 0.38 -12.16
CA TYR A 127 -24.77 1.34 -11.06
C TYR A 127 -23.44 2.11 -11.12
N CYS A 128 -22.37 1.49 -11.63
CA CYS A 128 -21.08 2.15 -11.81
C CYS A 128 -20.77 2.46 -13.28
N GLY A 129 -21.79 2.43 -14.16
CA GLY A 129 -21.60 2.62 -15.59
C GLY A 129 -20.61 1.63 -16.22
N ARG A 130 -20.63 0.37 -15.76
CA ARG A 130 -19.73 -0.73 -16.18
C ARG A 130 -18.25 -0.52 -15.87
N LYS A 131 -17.89 0.48 -15.07
CA LYS A 131 -16.48 0.79 -14.72
C LYS A 131 -15.88 -0.12 -13.65
N GLY A 132 -16.73 -0.79 -12.85
CA GLY A 132 -16.28 -1.61 -11.73
C GLY A 132 -15.77 -0.83 -10.52
N ALA A 133 -15.68 0.50 -10.60
CA ALA A 133 -15.13 1.36 -9.55
C ALA A 133 -16.07 2.54 -9.22
N MET A 134 -15.97 3.03 -7.99
CA MET A 134 -16.62 4.28 -7.55
C MET A 134 -15.87 5.52 -8.02
N TYR A 135 -14.55 5.41 -8.20
CA TYR A 135 -13.67 6.46 -8.70
C TYR A 135 -12.76 5.84 -9.76
N THR A 136 -12.74 6.44 -10.95
CA THR A 136 -11.85 6.01 -12.05
C THR A 136 -10.43 6.53 -11.86
N GLU A 137 -10.30 7.72 -11.29
CA GLU A 137 -9.02 8.36 -11.00
C GLU A 137 -8.72 8.26 -9.50
N THR A 138 -7.56 7.70 -9.18
CA THR A 138 -7.04 7.57 -7.82
C THR A 138 -5.54 7.77 -7.86
N VAL A 139 -4.93 8.13 -6.72
CA VAL A 139 -3.45 8.21 -6.63
C VAL A 139 -2.82 6.86 -6.99
N GLU A 140 -3.43 5.74 -6.62
CA GLU A 140 -2.94 4.43 -7.05
C GLU A 140 -3.03 4.21 -8.57
N ASN A 141 -4.15 4.59 -9.20
CA ASN A 141 -4.42 4.24 -10.60
C ASN A 141 -3.49 4.94 -11.59
N PHE A 142 -3.11 6.20 -11.35
CA PHE A 142 -2.20 6.90 -12.26
C PHE A 142 -0.82 6.23 -12.34
N LEU A 143 -0.36 5.62 -11.26
CA LEU A 143 0.89 4.86 -11.23
C LEU A 143 0.70 3.39 -11.66
N ALA A 144 -0.45 2.79 -11.34
CA ALA A 144 -0.74 1.40 -11.67
C ALA A 144 -0.72 1.13 -13.19
N ALA A 145 -1.32 2.01 -13.99
CA ALA A 145 -1.41 1.81 -15.44
C ALA A 145 -0.03 1.67 -16.14
N PRO A 146 0.92 2.61 -15.98
CA PRO A 146 2.25 2.46 -16.58
C PRO A 146 3.03 1.27 -16.03
N LEU A 147 2.89 0.95 -14.73
CA LEU A 147 3.54 -0.23 -14.13
C LEU A 147 3.04 -1.53 -14.74
N LEU A 148 1.72 -1.74 -14.83
CA LEU A 148 1.15 -2.95 -15.39
C LEU A 148 1.53 -3.09 -16.87
N LYS A 149 1.55 -1.99 -17.62
CA LYS A 149 2.01 -1.99 -19.01
C LYS A 149 3.47 -2.40 -19.16
N ALA A 150 4.36 -1.90 -18.30
CA ALA A 150 5.80 -2.18 -18.39
C ALA A 150 6.17 -3.58 -17.87
N THR A 151 5.48 -4.05 -16.84
CA THR A 151 5.78 -5.32 -16.16
C THR A 151 4.98 -6.51 -16.70
N GLY A 152 3.88 -6.29 -17.40
CA GLY A 152 2.92 -7.35 -17.72
C GLY A 152 2.22 -7.93 -16.49
N GLY A 153 2.30 -7.28 -15.32
CA GLY A 153 1.65 -7.71 -14.10
C GLY A 153 0.12 -7.70 -14.20
N LYS A 154 -0.54 -8.43 -13.30
CA LYS A 154 -2.02 -8.58 -13.32
C LYS A 154 -2.75 -7.44 -12.61
N VAL A 155 -2.24 -7.04 -11.45
CA VAL A 155 -2.88 -6.03 -10.60
C VAL A 155 -1.83 -5.37 -9.72
N THR A 156 -2.12 -4.14 -9.31
CA THR A 156 -1.32 -3.44 -8.30
C THR A 156 -2.05 -3.35 -6.97
N LYS A 157 -1.29 -3.30 -5.87
CA LYS A 157 -1.79 -2.95 -4.52
C LYS A 157 -0.90 -1.87 -3.93
N MET A 158 -1.47 -0.76 -3.50
CA MET A 158 -0.73 0.32 -2.85
C MET A 158 -0.79 0.19 -1.32
N HIS A 159 0.38 0.16 -0.70
CA HIS A 159 0.60 0.14 0.74
C HIS A 159 1.28 1.46 1.13
N ALA A 160 0.59 2.34 1.85
CA ALA A 160 1.11 3.67 2.18
C ALA A 160 1.22 3.88 3.69
N VAL A 161 2.11 4.78 4.12
CA VAL A 161 2.26 5.16 5.53
C VAL A 161 1.08 6.04 5.96
N GLY A 162 -0.07 5.40 6.18
CA GLY A 162 -1.36 6.04 6.45
C GLY A 162 -2.10 6.49 5.18
N ARG A 163 -3.19 7.22 5.39
CA ARG A 163 -4.11 7.65 4.34
C ARG A 163 -4.76 8.99 4.70
N GLU A 164 -4.94 9.86 3.72
CA GLU A 164 -5.75 11.07 3.81
C GLU A 164 -7.18 10.89 3.27
N ASP A 165 -8.09 11.76 3.70
CA ASP A 165 -9.45 11.82 3.15
C ASP A 165 -9.45 12.31 1.69
N ILE A 166 -10.55 12.08 0.97
CA ILE A 166 -10.69 12.48 -0.45
C ILE A 166 -10.52 13.99 -0.61
N ASP A 167 -11.11 14.75 0.30
CA ASP A 167 -11.10 16.21 0.34
C ASP A 167 -9.78 16.82 0.85
N ALA A 168 -8.81 15.99 1.25
CA ALA A 168 -7.52 16.43 1.75
C ALA A 168 -6.42 16.35 0.69
N ARG A 169 -5.50 17.32 0.69
CA ARG A 169 -4.29 17.28 -0.14
C ARG A 169 -3.14 16.61 0.62
N MET A 170 -2.18 16.06 -0.11
CA MET A 170 -0.90 15.58 0.39
C MET A 170 0.22 16.38 -0.29
N LEU A 171 0.85 17.28 0.45
CA LEU A 171 1.84 18.25 -0.04
C LEU A 171 3.24 17.94 0.54
N GLY A 172 4.14 18.93 0.57
CA GLY A 172 5.46 18.84 1.17
C GLY A 172 6.33 17.74 0.59
N SER A 173 6.91 16.83 1.38
CA SER A 173 7.70 15.70 0.86
C SER A 173 6.85 14.62 0.17
N GLY A 174 5.52 14.70 0.28
CA GLY A 174 4.62 13.63 -0.14
C GLY A 174 4.53 12.48 0.87
N ARG A 175 3.57 11.58 0.67
CA ARG A 175 3.38 10.39 1.50
C ARG A 175 4.22 9.23 0.96
N PRO A 176 5.04 8.58 1.81
CA PRO A 176 5.73 7.35 1.43
C PRO A 176 4.76 6.20 1.20
N PHE A 177 5.04 5.41 0.16
CA PHE A 177 4.27 4.22 -0.19
C PHE A 177 5.16 3.15 -0.82
N ILE A 178 4.68 1.90 -0.81
CA ILE A 178 5.12 0.82 -1.68
C ILE A 178 3.93 0.39 -2.52
N ILE A 179 4.13 0.29 -3.84
CA ILE A 179 3.19 -0.33 -4.76
C ILE A 179 3.70 -1.72 -5.12
N GLU A 180 2.87 -2.73 -4.85
CA GLU A 180 3.08 -4.13 -5.17
C GLU A 180 2.46 -4.41 -6.54
N VAL A 181 3.27 -4.92 -7.48
CA VAL A 181 2.79 -5.48 -8.75
C VAL A 181 2.73 -7.00 -8.62
N VAL A 182 1.53 -7.56 -8.76
CA VAL A 182 1.26 -8.99 -8.64
C VAL A 182 1.49 -9.70 -9.97
N ASP A 183 2.16 -10.86 -9.90
CA ASP A 183 2.52 -11.70 -11.05
C ASP A 183 3.20 -10.94 -12.20
N PRO A 184 4.29 -10.18 -11.97
CA PRO A 184 5.00 -9.48 -13.03
C PRO A 184 5.70 -10.45 -13.98
N LEU A 185 5.63 -10.20 -15.28
CA LEU A 185 6.39 -10.91 -16.31
C LEU A 185 7.75 -10.26 -16.58
N LYS A 186 7.88 -8.95 -16.35
CA LYS A 186 9.14 -8.20 -16.42
C LYS A 186 9.40 -7.49 -15.09
N ARG A 187 10.66 -7.53 -14.65
CA ARG A 187 11.12 -6.97 -13.38
C ARG A 187 12.10 -5.81 -13.61
N SER A 188 12.91 -5.88 -14.66
CA SER A 188 13.78 -4.79 -15.09
C SER A 188 12.95 -3.73 -15.84
N ILE A 189 12.65 -2.64 -15.16
CA ILE A 189 11.87 -1.51 -15.69
C ILE A 189 12.54 -0.17 -15.34
N ASP A 190 12.31 0.81 -16.20
CA ASP A 190 12.82 2.18 -16.02
C ASP A 190 11.85 3.00 -15.17
N LEU A 191 12.16 3.15 -13.88
CA LEU A 191 11.29 3.82 -12.92
C LEU A 191 11.14 5.32 -13.18
N GLU A 192 12.11 5.98 -13.83
CA GLU A 192 12.00 7.39 -14.20
C GLU A 192 10.96 7.57 -15.30
N LYS A 193 10.97 6.71 -16.32
CA LYS A 193 9.93 6.69 -17.37
C LYS A 193 8.55 6.38 -16.80
N ILE A 194 8.47 5.46 -15.82
CA ILE A 194 7.21 5.16 -15.12
C ILE A 194 6.69 6.39 -14.39
N ALA A 195 7.54 7.06 -13.59
CA ALA A 195 7.16 8.26 -12.86
C ALA A 195 6.70 9.38 -13.82
N ALA A 196 7.45 9.61 -14.90
CA ALA A 196 7.08 10.61 -15.92
C ALA A 196 5.73 10.29 -16.58
N SER A 197 5.47 9.03 -16.90
CA SER A 197 4.18 8.60 -17.47
C SER A 197 3.03 8.77 -16.47
N ALA A 198 3.25 8.42 -15.20
CA ALA A 198 2.24 8.55 -14.14
C ALA A 198 1.92 10.03 -13.87
N ASN A 199 2.94 10.89 -13.81
CA ASN A 199 2.80 12.34 -13.61
C ASN A 199 2.03 13.01 -14.75
N ARG A 200 2.28 12.62 -16.01
CA ARG A 200 1.49 13.07 -17.16
C ARG A 200 0.04 12.60 -17.08
N ALA A 201 -0.19 11.33 -16.74
CA ALA A 201 -1.54 10.77 -16.61
C ALA A 201 -2.34 11.44 -15.49
N ALA A 202 -1.67 11.85 -14.41
CA ALA A 202 -2.29 12.52 -13.27
C ALA A 202 -2.77 13.94 -13.59
N LYS A 203 -2.31 14.58 -14.67
CA LYS A 203 -2.73 15.93 -15.12
C LYS A 203 -2.75 16.96 -13.97
N GLY A 204 -1.69 16.97 -13.16
CA GLY A 204 -1.54 17.87 -12.02
C GLY A 204 -2.39 17.52 -10.78
N LYS A 205 -3.15 16.41 -10.78
CA LYS A 205 -3.92 15.96 -9.59
C LYS A 205 -3.05 15.25 -8.56
N ALA A 206 -1.97 14.60 -9.00
CA ALA A 206 -0.99 13.90 -8.19
C ALA A 206 0.39 13.97 -8.83
N GLU A 207 1.43 13.70 -8.04
CA GLU A 207 2.83 13.63 -8.47
C GLU A 207 3.51 12.47 -7.75
N TYR A 208 4.37 11.72 -8.45
CA TYR A 208 5.15 10.59 -7.96
C TYR A 208 6.63 10.91 -8.10
N ARG A 209 7.38 10.67 -7.02
CA ARG A 209 8.82 10.97 -6.92
C ARG A 209 9.53 9.84 -6.18
N GLU A 210 10.85 9.83 -6.32
CA GLU A 210 11.74 8.93 -5.55
C GLU A 210 11.36 7.45 -5.71
N LEU A 211 11.00 7.06 -6.94
CA LEU A 211 10.67 5.66 -7.22
C LEU A 211 11.93 4.82 -7.15
N SER A 212 11.91 3.77 -6.34
CA SER A 212 13.00 2.80 -6.22
C SER A 212 12.45 1.38 -6.03
N PHE A 213 13.21 0.37 -6.43
CA PHE A 213 12.86 -1.01 -6.09
C PHE A 213 12.95 -1.23 -4.58
N ALA A 214 11.99 -1.97 -4.03
CA ALA A 214 11.86 -2.22 -2.60
C ALA A 214 11.90 -3.72 -2.28
N SER A 215 12.24 -4.04 -1.04
CA SER A 215 12.22 -5.41 -0.52
C SER A 215 10.95 -5.68 0.30
N GLN A 216 10.72 -6.96 0.64
CA GLN A 216 9.66 -7.32 1.57
C GLN A 216 9.87 -6.67 2.95
N LYS A 217 11.12 -6.53 3.41
CA LYS A 217 11.46 -5.85 4.67
C LYS A 217 11.04 -4.38 4.64
N ASP A 218 11.15 -3.73 3.48
CA ASP A 218 10.74 -2.33 3.33
C ASP A 218 9.22 -2.19 3.37
N LEU A 219 8.47 -3.15 2.81
CA LEU A 219 7.02 -3.23 2.96
C LEU A 219 6.62 -3.39 4.43
N ASP A 220 7.31 -4.25 5.17
CA ASP A 220 7.04 -4.43 6.60
C ASP A 220 7.28 -3.13 7.39
N LYS A 221 8.35 -2.37 7.06
CA LYS A 221 8.59 -1.04 7.64
C LYS A 221 7.45 -0.07 7.34
N ILE A 222 6.98 0.01 6.08
CA ILE A 222 5.87 0.89 5.68
C ILE A 222 4.59 0.55 6.45
N LEU A 223 4.28 -0.74 6.61
CA LEU A 223 3.08 -1.21 7.30
C LEU A 223 3.14 -0.98 8.82
N ALA A 224 4.32 -1.10 9.43
CA ALA A 224 4.54 -0.88 10.86
C ALA A 224 4.66 0.62 11.22
N ALA A 225 4.94 1.49 10.26
CA ALA A 225 5.25 2.90 10.48
C ALA A 225 4.10 3.67 11.16
N GLN A 226 4.41 4.31 12.29
CA GLN A 226 3.51 5.21 13.02
C GLN A 226 4.11 6.62 13.18
N PRO A 227 4.56 7.28 12.10
CA PRO A 227 5.26 8.56 12.21
C PRO A 227 4.33 9.69 12.64
N ASP A 228 4.92 10.75 13.17
CA ASP A 228 4.21 12.01 13.32
C ASP A 228 3.81 12.58 11.97
N LYS A 229 2.74 13.37 11.97
CA LYS A 229 2.19 13.97 10.75
C LYS A 229 1.96 15.44 11.00
N THR A 230 2.33 16.26 10.02
CA THR A 230 2.10 17.70 10.04
C THR A 230 0.97 18.05 9.10
N TYR A 231 0.01 18.84 9.58
CA TYR A 231 -1.18 19.26 8.85
C TYR A 231 -1.30 20.78 8.84
N LEU A 232 -1.99 21.28 7.82
CA LEU A 232 -2.47 22.64 7.69
C LEU A 232 -3.98 22.61 7.48
N LEU A 233 -4.72 23.30 8.32
CA LEU A 233 -6.17 23.40 8.21
C LEU A 233 -6.57 24.85 8.03
N LYS A 234 -7.50 25.10 7.12
CA LYS A 234 -8.31 26.32 7.17
C LYS A 234 -9.53 26.03 8.04
N VAL A 235 -9.72 26.82 9.09
CA VAL A 235 -10.81 26.66 10.05
C VAL A 235 -11.74 27.86 9.93
N GLU A 236 -13.02 27.59 9.76
CA GLU A 236 -14.11 28.57 9.80
C GLU A 236 -14.78 28.52 11.17
N CYS A 237 -15.09 29.68 11.73
CA CYS A 237 -15.76 29.87 12.99
C CYS A 237 -17.17 30.41 12.75
N GLU A 238 -18.13 29.93 13.53
CA GLU A 238 -19.50 30.45 13.51
C GLU A 238 -19.58 31.94 13.85
N LYS A 239 -18.68 32.42 14.71
CA LYS A 239 -18.66 33.80 15.23
C LYS A 239 -17.30 34.45 14.98
N GLU A 240 -17.25 35.78 15.06
CA GLU A 240 -15.97 36.49 15.01
C GLU A 240 -15.08 36.07 16.19
N VAL A 241 -13.79 35.91 15.93
CA VAL A 241 -12.80 35.45 16.91
C VAL A 241 -11.67 36.48 16.99
N ALA A 242 -11.45 37.05 18.18
CA ALA A 242 -10.38 38.03 18.37
C ALA A 242 -9.00 37.36 18.20
N PRO A 243 -8.02 37.97 17.52
CA PRO A 243 -6.70 37.35 17.31
C PRO A 243 -6.00 36.88 18.59
N SER A 244 -6.21 37.58 19.71
CA SER A 244 -5.63 37.26 21.02
C SER A 244 -6.06 35.90 21.56
N ILE A 245 -7.25 35.42 21.21
CA ILE A 245 -7.78 34.14 21.73
C ILE A 245 -7.13 32.93 21.07
N LEU A 246 -6.48 33.09 19.89
CA LEU A 246 -5.70 32.02 19.26
C LEU A 246 -4.53 31.57 20.15
N ARG A 247 -4.03 32.42 21.06
CA ARG A 247 -3.03 32.03 22.07
C ARG A 247 -3.53 30.87 22.95
N LYS A 248 -4.84 30.77 23.20
CA LYS A 248 -5.44 29.64 23.93
C LYS A 248 -5.27 28.32 23.16
N ILE A 249 -5.38 28.34 21.83
CA ILE A 249 -5.13 27.18 20.97
C ILE A 249 -3.65 26.79 21.06
N ILE A 250 -2.74 27.76 20.99
CA ILE A 250 -1.29 27.54 21.07
C ILE A 250 -0.90 26.85 22.38
N SER A 251 -1.65 27.09 23.48
CA SER A 251 -1.46 26.40 24.76
C SER A 251 -1.64 24.88 24.72
N LEU A 252 -2.18 24.32 23.62
CA LEU A 252 -2.24 22.88 23.39
C LEU A 252 -0.90 22.25 23.02
N LYS A 253 0.12 23.05 22.71
CA LYS A 253 1.47 22.55 22.41
C LYS A 253 1.98 21.66 23.55
N GLY A 254 2.39 20.45 23.20
CA GLY A 254 2.88 19.44 24.14
C GLY A 254 1.79 18.69 24.90
N LYS A 255 0.52 19.12 24.83
CA LYS A 255 -0.58 18.49 25.58
C LYS A 255 -1.07 17.21 24.91
N THR A 256 -1.64 16.34 25.74
CA THR A 256 -2.31 15.11 25.33
C THR A 256 -3.81 15.36 25.23
N ILE A 257 -4.40 15.01 24.10
CA ILE A 257 -5.85 14.98 23.88
C ILE A 257 -6.36 13.54 23.98
N THR A 258 -7.63 13.40 24.30
CA THR A 258 -8.34 12.12 24.32
C THR A 258 -9.37 12.12 23.19
N GLN A 259 -9.26 11.17 22.27
CA GLN A 259 -10.17 11.02 21.13
C GLN A 259 -10.86 9.67 21.14
N LYS A 260 -12.18 9.68 21.19
CA LYS A 260 -13.00 8.54 20.82
C LYS A 260 -13.07 8.45 19.29
N THR A 261 -13.21 7.24 18.77
CA THR A 261 -13.25 6.99 17.32
C THR A 261 -14.35 7.85 16.66
N PRO A 262 -14.04 8.67 15.65
CA PRO A 262 -15.01 9.64 15.13
C PRO A 262 -16.30 9.02 14.60
N VAL A 263 -17.43 9.72 14.75
CA VAL A 263 -18.75 9.23 14.31
C VAL A 263 -18.73 8.81 12.84
N ARG A 264 -18.17 9.66 11.97
CA ARG A 264 -18.11 9.43 10.52
C ARG A 264 -17.35 8.17 10.09
N VAL A 265 -16.55 7.57 10.98
CA VAL A 265 -15.75 6.37 10.70
C VAL A 265 -16.18 5.15 11.51
N LEU A 266 -17.21 5.25 12.35
CA LEU A 266 -17.68 4.14 13.21
C LEU A 266 -18.11 2.91 12.41
N HIS A 267 -18.74 3.10 11.25
CA HIS A 267 -19.16 2.00 10.37
C HIS A 267 -18.00 1.11 9.87
N ARG A 268 -16.75 1.56 10.04
CA ARG A 268 -15.54 0.89 9.54
C ARG A 268 -14.44 0.70 10.59
N ARG A 269 -14.64 1.16 11.84
CA ARG A 269 -13.62 1.12 12.90
C ARG A 269 -14.26 0.80 14.24
N ALA A 270 -13.55 0.00 15.04
CA ALA A 270 -13.92 -0.25 16.43
C ALA A 270 -13.99 1.06 17.23
N ASN A 271 -15.05 1.19 18.03
CA ASN A 271 -15.35 2.38 18.82
C ASN A 271 -14.45 2.48 20.07
N LEU A 272 -13.21 2.93 19.88
CA LEU A 272 -12.19 3.00 20.93
C LEU A 272 -11.82 4.44 21.28
N THR A 273 -11.41 4.65 22.53
CA THR A 273 -10.85 5.92 23.05
C THR A 273 -9.34 5.84 23.11
N ARG A 274 -8.65 6.85 22.60
CA ARG A 274 -7.18 6.89 22.51
C ARG A 274 -6.62 8.25 22.92
N LYS A 275 -5.50 8.24 23.63
CA LYS A 275 -4.72 9.44 23.94
C LYS A 275 -3.77 9.77 22.78
N ARG A 276 -3.64 11.04 22.44
CA ARG A 276 -2.78 11.54 21.35
C ARG A 276 -2.09 12.83 21.75
N LYS A 277 -0.81 12.96 21.46
CA LYS A 277 -0.04 14.17 21.77
C LYS A 277 -0.04 15.17 20.61
N ILE A 278 -0.30 16.43 20.94
CA ILE A 278 -0.06 17.57 20.05
C ILE A 278 1.39 18.01 20.27
N LYS A 279 2.26 17.74 19.31
CA LYS A 279 3.71 18.03 19.46
C LYS A 279 4.02 19.49 19.13
N ARG A 280 3.45 19.99 18.04
CA ARG A 280 3.54 21.40 17.64
C ARG A 280 2.16 21.88 17.21
N ILE A 281 1.87 23.13 17.47
CA ILE A 281 0.63 23.79 17.04
C ILE A 281 0.91 25.28 16.91
N ASP A 282 0.40 25.86 15.83
CA ASP A 282 0.46 27.28 15.55
C ASP A 282 -0.85 27.68 14.86
N ALA A 283 -1.28 28.92 15.08
CA ALA A 283 -2.55 29.42 14.56
C ALA A 283 -2.40 30.88 14.11
N LYS A 284 -2.87 31.17 12.90
CA LYS A 284 -2.78 32.50 12.29
C LYS A 284 -4.14 32.94 11.74
N MET A 285 -4.60 34.12 12.13
CA MET A 285 -5.85 34.68 11.62
C MET A 285 -5.76 34.90 10.09
N ILE A 286 -6.85 34.56 9.40
CA ILE A 286 -7.04 34.85 7.96
C ILE A 286 -8.08 35.96 7.79
N SER A 287 -9.17 35.90 8.56
CA SER A 287 -10.25 36.88 8.58
C SER A 287 -10.89 36.90 9.98
N LYS A 288 -11.86 37.77 10.23
CA LYS A 288 -12.54 37.84 11.53
C LYS A 288 -13.16 36.51 11.98
N ASN A 289 -13.53 35.62 11.06
CA ASN A 289 -14.22 34.35 11.33
C ASN A 289 -13.44 33.13 10.83
N SER A 290 -12.16 33.29 10.48
CA SER A 290 -11.39 32.17 9.96
C SER A 290 -9.91 32.28 10.30
N PHE A 291 -9.27 31.16 10.58
CA PHE A 291 -7.84 31.09 10.83
C PHE A 291 -7.21 29.85 10.19
N GLU A 292 -5.92 29.93 9.96
CA GLU A 292 -5.09 28.80 9.59
C GLU A 292 -4.55 28.13 10.85
N LEU A 293 -4.58 26.80 10.87
CA LEU A 293 -4.08 25.97 11.96
C LEU A 293 -3.04 25.00 11.43
N LYS A 294 -1.79 25.18 11.85
CA LYS A 294 -0.69 24.27 11.54
C LYS A 294 -0.39 23.41 12.76
N LEU A 295 -0.40 22.08 12.61
CA LEU A 295 -0.13 21.17 13.73
C LEU A 295 0.70 19.97 13.34
N THR A 296 1.60 19.56 14.23
CA THR A 296 2.30 18.27 14.18
C THR A 296 1.80 17.41 15.34
N VAL A 297 1.29 16.23 15.01
CA VAL A 297 0.61 15.33 15.95
C VAL A 297 1.06 13.89 15.79
N GLU A 298 0.87 13.10 16.85
CA GLU A 298 1.11 11.66 16.82
C GLU A 298 0.23 10.95 15.79
N SER A 299 0.71 9.80 15.32
CA SER A 299 -0.01 8.96 14.37
C SER A 299 -1.42 8.59 14.82
N GLY A 300 -2.37 8.65 13.88
CA GLY A 300 -3.78 8.32 14.14
C GLY A 300 -4.57 9.39 14.87
N THR A 301 -4.03 10.60 15.02
CA THR A 301 -4.79 11.77 15.50
C THR A 301 -5.80 12.21 14.44
N TYR A 302 -7.07 12.34 14.83
CA TYR A 302 -8.15 12.78 13.97
C TYR A 302 -8.25 14.32 14.04
N VAL A 303 -7.57 15.00 13.11
CA VAL A 303 -7.39 16.46 13.17
C VAL A 303 -8.66 17.26 12.88
N LYS A 304 -9.60 16.72 12.07
CA LYS A 304 -10.92 17.35 11.86
C LYS A 304 -11.70 17.36 13.18
N GLU A 305 -11.67 16.25 13.90
CA GLU A 305 -12.35 16.10 15.19
C GLU A 305 -11.64 16.82 16.35
N LEU A 306 -10.34 17.10 16.25
CA LEU A 306 -9.67 18.05 17.14
C LEU A 306 -10.23 19.48 16.98
N VAL A 307 -10.65 19.86 15.78
CA VAL A 307 -11.30 21.15 15.53
C VAL A 307 -12.74 21.15 16.06
N THR A 308 -13.56 20.19 15.64
CA THR A 308 -15.00 20.20 15.88
C THR A 308 -15.42 19.68 17.26
N GLY A 309 -14.56 18.90 17.93
CA GLY A 309 -14.88 18.18 19.15
C GLY A 309 -15.75 16.93 18.94
N ASP A 310 -16.32 16.74 17.74
CA ASP A 310 -17.17 15.60 17.34
C ASP A 310 -18.26 15.29 18.39
N GLY A 311 -18.97 16.32 18.87
CA GLY A 311 -20.01 16.18 19.89
C GLY A 311 -19.50 15.71 21.26
N GLY A 312 -18.31 16.17 21.67
CA GLY A 312 -17.69 15.81 22.95
C GLY A 312 -16.86 14.52 22.91
N ARG A 313 -16.63 13.95 21.73
CA ARG A 313 -15.81 12.75 21.53
C ARG A 313 -14.31 13.04 21.47
N THR A 314 -13.91 14.30 21.33
CA THR A 314 -12.52 14.75 21.44
C THR A 314 -12.39 15.84 22.52
N THR A 315 -11.50 15.62 23.49
CA THR A 315 -11.26 16.55 24.60
C THR A 315 -9.77 16.63 24.97
N PRO A 316 -9.21 17.85 25.16
CA PRO A 316 -9.77 19.14 24.74
C PRO A 316 -9.91 19.24 23.21
N ASN A 317 -10.74 20.17 22.73
CA ASN A 317 -10.92 20.49 21.31
C ASN A 317 -11.00 22.00 21.08
N ILE A 318 -10.81 22.43 19.83
CA ILE A 318 -10.68 23.85 19.49
C ILE A 318 -12.00 24.60 19.62
N SER A 319 -13.12 24.02 19.18
CA SER A 319 -14.44 24.64 19.31
C SER A 319 -14.76 24.99 20.78
N GLN A 320 -14.48 24.05 21.69
CA GLN A 320 -14.63 24.27 23.13
C GLN A 320 -13.68 25.35 23.67
N ILE A 321 -12.42 25.37 23.24
CA ILE A 321 -11.43 26.37 23.67
C ILE A 321 -11.82 27.79 23.23
N LEU A 322 -12.39 27.91 22.03
CA LEU A 322 -12.82 29.18 21.45
C LEU A 322 -14.23 29.60 21.91
N GLY A 323 -15.01 28.70 22.50
CA GLY A 323 -16.38 28.98 22.92
C GLY A 323 -17.37 29.19 21.76
N CYS A 324 -17.04 28.70 20.56
CA CYS A 324 -17.91 28.76 19.38
C CYS A 324 -17.71 27.55 18.47
N SER A 325 -18.69 27.24 17.61
CA SER A 325 -18.57 26.15 16.66
C SER A 325 -17.47 26.45 15.63
N CYS A 326 -16.52 25.54 15.46
CA CYS A 326 -15.45 25.63 14.46
C CYS A 326 -15.51 24.42 13.53
N LYS A 327 -15.27 24.64 12.23
CA LYS A 327 -15.27 23.57 11.23
C LYS A 327 -14.06 23.71 10.30
N PRO A 328 -13.38 22.60 9.97
CA PRO A 328 -12.32 22.63 8.96
C PRO A 328 -12.95 22.76 7.57
N SER A 329 -12.66 23.86 6.86
CA SER A 329 -13.07 24.05 5.46
C SER A 329 -12.08 23.44 4.48
N GLN A 330 -10.80 23.35 4.87
CA GLN A 330 -9.74 22.73 4.08
C GLN A 330 -8.75 21.98 4.98
N LEU A 331 -8.17 20.90 4.46
CA LEU A 331 -7.14 20.11 5.13
C LEU A 331 -6.03 19.73 4.15
N ASP A 332 -4.79 20.03 4.53
CA ASP A 332 -3.61 19.58 3.82
C ASP A 332 -2.71 18.81 4.78
N VAL A 333 -2.17 17.70 4.32
CA VAL A 333 -1.04 17.04 4.96
C VAL A 333 0.21 17.68 4.39
N LEU A 334 1.02 18.31 5.25
CA LEU A 334 2.28 18.94 4.85
C LEU A 334 3.46 17.99 4.95
N ASP A 335 3.43 17.05 5.90
CA ASP A 335 4.54 16.14 6.09
C ASP A 335 4.12 14.84 6.77
N VAL A 336 4.81 13.77 6.41
CA VAL A 336 4.75 12.44 7.05
C VAL A 336 6.19 12.10 7.41
N ALA A 337 6.53 12.20 8.70
CA ALA A 337 7.90 12.12 9.20
C ALA A 337 8.45 10.68 9.17
N PHE A 338 8.68 10.17 7.97
CA PHE A 338 9.16 8.82 7.69
C PHE A 338 10.15 8.86 6.54
N GLU A 339 11.28 8.19 6.74
CA GLU A 339 12.28 7.86 5.73
C GLU A 339 12.48 6.36 5.72
N LEU A 340 12.63 5.78 4.52
CA LEU A 340 12.79 4.33 4.37
C LEU A 340 14.25 3.88 4.55
N HIS A 341 15.18 4.74 4.14
CA HIS A 341 16.63 4.52 4.11
C HIS A 341 17.36 5.61 4.88
#